data_AF-Q2AA37-F1
#
_entry.id   AF-Q2AA37-F1
#
_cell.length_a   1.000
_cell.length_b   1.000
_cell.length_c   1.000
_cell.angle_alpha   90.00
_cell.angle_beta   90.00
_cell.angle_gamma   90.00
#
_symmetry.space_group_name_H-M   'P 1'
#
loop_
_entity.id
_entity.type
_entity.pdbx_description
1 polymer ?
#
loop_
_entity_poly.entity_id
_entity_poly.type
_entity_poly.pdbx_seq_one_letter_code
_entity_poly.pdbx_strand_id
1 'polypeptide(L)'
;MRAPEFQGSADPLVAHKWKEDVSNILDILSVDSVQKQRLASYSLKGDARRWYRLQFTPEHRTTLAWEDFVYFFDGQYISFVGRTRKELELSRLTQGDMSVAGFKSRFMELLHFTGMWQTGECQAQMFLAGLRPNLR
;
A
#
# COMPACT_ATOMS: atom_id res chain seq x y z
N MET A 1 19.89 -6.36 6.84
CA MET A 1 18.76 -5.54 6.37
C MET A 1 17.93 -5.15 7.58
N ARG A 2 17.52 -3.88 7.70
CA ARG A 2 16.55 -3.44 8.73
C ARG A 2 15.18 -3.36 8.06
N ALA A 3 14.19 -4.07 8.60
CA ALA A 3 12.82 -3.94 8.12
C ALA A 3 12.36 -2.48 8.32
N PRO A 4 11.68 -1.87 7.33
CA PRO A 4 11.16 -0.52 7.49
C PRO A 4 10.16 -0.49 8.65
N GLU A 5 10.19 0.58 9.42
CA GLU A 5 9.29 0.75 10.57
C GLU A 5 8.04 1.51 10.16
N PHE A 6 6.90 1.13 10.75
CA PHE A 6 5.65 1.83 10.56
C PHE A 6 5.11 2.35 11.88
N GLN A 7 4.94 3.67 11.96
CA GLN A 7 4.48 4.34 13.19
C GLN A 7 2.95 4.44 13.30
N GLY A 8 2.21 4.17 12.21
CA GLY A 8 0.77 4.38 12.13
C GLY A 8 0.36 5.61 11.32
N SER A 9 1.05 5.89 10.21
CA SER A 9 0.73 7.02 9.33
C SER A 9 -0.73 6.96 8.87
N ALA A 10 -1.39 8.13 8.82
CA ALA A 10 -2.71 8.28 8.24
C ALA A 10 -2.71 8.34 6.71
N ASP A 11 -1.54 8.44 6.06
CA ASP A 11 -1.43 8.36 4.60
C ASP A 11 -1.46 6.88 4.15
N PRO A 12 -2.49 6.46 3.40
CA PRO A 12 -2.62 5.10 2.89
C PRO A 12 -1.41 4.65 2.06
N LEU A 13 -0.72 5.59 1.41
CA LEU A 13 0.50 5.30 0.64
C LEU A 13 1.66 4.84 1.51
N VAL A 14 1.89 5.51 2.62
CA VAL A 14 2.97 5.14 3.55
C VAL A 14 2.70 3.74 4.11
N ALA A 15 1.43 3.45 4.45
CA ALA A 15 1.02 2.15 4.95
C ALA A 15 1.17 1.05 3.88
N HIS A 16 0.75 1.32 2.64
CA HIS A 16 0.90 0.39 1.53
C HIS A 16 2.36 0.06 1.25
N LYS A 17 3.20 1.09 1.10
CA LYS A 17 4.63 0.93 0.81
C LYS A 17 5.34 0.11 1.88
N TRP A 18 5.06 0.41 3.15
CA TRP A 18 5.60 -0.36 4.26
C TRP A 18 5.21 -1.85 4.16
N LYS A 19 3.94 -2.15 3.88
CA LYS A 19 3.44 -3.52 3.74
C LYS A 19 4.15 -4.27 2.61
N GLU A 20 4.32 -3.63 1.45
CA GLU A 20 5.00 -4.20 0.28
C GLU A 20 6.49 -4.46 0.57
N ASP A 21 7.19 -3.47 1.12
CA ASP A 21 8.62 -3.60 1.45
C ASP A 21 8.86 -4.73 2.46
N VAL A 22 8.02 -4.83 3.50
CA VAL A 22 8.10 -5.91 4.49
C VAL A 22 7.75 -7.26 3.87
N SER A 23 6.71 -7.33 3.05
CA SER A 23 6.34 -8.58 2.35
C SER A 23 7.49 -9.09 1.52
N ASN A 24 8.06 -8.25 0.66
CA ASN A 24 9.14 -8.61 -0.25
C ASN A 24 10.37 -9.13 0.49
N ILE A 25 10.77 -8.48 1.59
CA ILE A 25 11.88 -8.94 2.42
C ILE A 25 11.59 -10.33 3.00
N LEU A 26 10.39 -10.55 3.51
CA LEU A 26 10.03 -11.81 4.15
C LEU A 26 9.80 -12.95 3.14
N ASP A 27 9.34 -12.62 1.94
CA ASP A 27 9.20 -13.57 0.83
C ASP A 27 10.57 -14.10 0.37
N ILE A 28 11.60 -13.23 0.33
CA ILE A 28 12.98 -13.66 0.08
C ILE A 28 13.47 -14.64 1.15
N LEU A 29 13.05 -14.46 2.41
CA LEU A 29 13.40 -15.34 3.51
C LEU A 29 12.60 -16.66 3.52
N SER A 30 11.61 -16.82 2.64
CA SER A 30 10.79 -18.04 2.50
C SER A 30 10.15 -18.51 3.81
N VAL A 31 9.74 -17.56 4.66
CA VAL A 31 9.04 -17.86 5.93
C VAL A 31 7.59 -18.23 5.69
N ASP A 32 7.00 -19.03 6.58
CA ASP A 32 5.57 -19.35 6.48
C ASP A 32 4.68 -18.14 6.81
N SER A 33 3.38 -18.24 6.47
CA SER A 33 2.43 -17.14 6.61
C SER A 33 2.32 -16.61 8.06
N VAL A 34 2.35 -17.49 9.07
CA VAL A 34 2.28 -17.09 10.49
C VAL A 34 3.59 -16.44 10.93
N GLN A 35 4.74 -17.00 10.53
CA GLN A 35 6.04 -16.40 10.78
C GLN A 35 6.16 -15.01 10.13
N LYS A 36 5.69 -14.86 8.90
CA LYS A 36 5.67 -13.60 8.14
C LYS A 36 4.92 -12.52 8.90
N GLN A 37 3.70 -12.84 9.34
CA GLN A 37 2.89 -11.97 10.19
C GLN A 37 3.64 -11.53 11.44
N ARG A 38 4.20 -12.49 12.19
CA ARG A 38 4.89 -12.21 13.45
C ARG A 38 6.11 -11.32 13.23
N LEU A 39 6.92 -11.62 12.21
CA LEU A 39 8.10 -10.84 11.84
C LEU A 39 7.73 -9.40 11.45
N ALA A 40 6.68 -9.21 10.65
CA ALA A 40 6.18 -7.89 10.31
C ALA A 40 5.69 -7.10 11.54
N SER A 41 5.05 -7.77 12.51
CA SER A 41 4.57 -7.10 13.72
C SER A 41 5.69 -6.47 14.57
N TYR A 42 6.93 -6.96 14.46
CA TYR A 42 8.08 -6.37 15.16
C TYR A 42 8.50 -5.01 14.60
N SER A 43 8.22 -4.73 13.32
CA SER A 43 8.50 -3.44 12.68
C SER A 43 7.37 -2.41 12.87
N LEU A 44 6.24 -2.80 13.46
CA LEU A 44 5.22 -1.86 13.93
C LEU A 44 5.72 -1.13 15.18
N LYS A 45 5.67 0.20 15.14
CA LYS A 45 6.07 1.12 16.22
C LYS A 45 4.92 2.09 16.52
N GLY A 46 5.10 2.90 17.55
CA GLY A 46 4.14 3.96 17.90
C GLY A 46 2.70 3.48 18.01
N ASP A 47 1.80 4.16 17.32
CA ASP A 47 0.36 3.87 17.30
C ASP A 47 0.05 2.56 16.57
N ALA A 48 0.82 2.22 15.53
CA ALA A 48 0.65 0.95 14.84
C ALA A 48 0.89 -0.26 15.74
N ARG A 49 1.90 -0.18 16.62
CA ARG A 49 2.14 -1.23 17.63
C ARG A 49 1.02 -1.30 18.65
N ARG A 50 0.44 -0.16 19.03
CA ARG A 50 -0.68 -0.10 19.98
C ARG A 50 -1.92 -0.74 19.37
N TRP A 51 -2.28 -0.36 18.14
CA TRP A 51 -3.37 -0.96 17.39
C TRP A 51 -3.21 -2.48 17.29
N TYR A 52 -2.05 -2.98 16.88
CA TYR A 52 -1.81 -4.42 16.74
C TYR A 52 -2.07 -5.18 18.06
N ARG A 53 -1.68 -4.59 19.20
CA ARG A 53 -1.92 -5.20 20.52
C ARG A 53 -3.37 -5.20 20.95
N LEU A 54 -4.15 -4.20 20.52
CA LEU A 54 -5.58 -4.10 20.81
C LEU A 54 -6.40 -5.01 19.88
N GLN A 55 -6.00 -5.11 18.62
CA GLN A 55 -6.70 -5.89 17.60
C GLN A 55 -6.55 -7.40 17.81
N PHE A 56 -5.37 -7.86 18.25
CA PHE A 56 -5.07 -9.29 18.36
C PHE A 56 -4.68 -9.68 19.78
N THR A 57 -5.36 -10.69 20.34
CA THR A 57 -4.99 -11.30 21.62
C THR A 57 -3.64 -12.04 21.51
N PRO A 58 -2.94 -12.33 22.62
CA PRO A 58 -1.70 -13.10 22.57
C PRO A 58 -1.83 -14.41 21.79
N GLU A 59 -2.96 -15.11 21.92
CA GLU A 59 -3.25 -16.37 21.22
C GLU A 59 -3.35 -16.13 19.71
N HIS A 60 -4.13 -15.14 19.27
CA HIS A 60 -4.24 -14.78 17.86
C HIS A 60 -2.87 -14.46 17.24
N ARG A 61 -2.00 -13.74 17.95
CA ARG A 61 -0.65 -13.40 17.44
C ARG A 61 0.26 -14.61 17.20
N THR A 62 -0.14 -15.80 17.65
CA THR A 62 0.61 -17.05 17.41
C THR A 62 0.03 -17.90 16.29
N THR A 63 -1.20 -17.65 15.85
CA THR A 63 -1.92 -18.47 14.86
C THR A 63 -2.39 -17.68 13.64
N LEU A 64 -2.44 -16.35 13.71
CA LEU A 64 -2.90 -15.46 12.65
C LEU A 64 -2.00 -15.58 11.41
N ALA A 65 -2.63 -15.87 10.27
CA ALA A 65 -1.96 -15.87 8.99
C ALA A 65 -1.64 -14.44 8.52
N TRP A 66 -0.65 -14.31 7.64
CA TRP A 66 -0.29 -13.06 6.97
C TRP A 66 -1.48 -12.41 6.28
N GLU A 67 -2.31 -13.22 5.62
CA GLU A 67 -3.48 -12.77 4.86
C GLU A 67 -4.50 -12.07 5.76
N ASP A 68 -4.80 -12.66 6.92
CA ASP A 68 -5.71 -12.06 7.91
C ASP A 68 -5.12 -10.77 8.49
N PHE A 69 -3.81 -10.78 8.80
CA PHE A 69 -3.13 -9.57 9.24
C PHE A 69 -3.24 -8.44 8.22
N VAL A 70 -3.00 -8.73 6.94
CA VAL A 70 -3.13 -7.75 5.85
C VAL A 70 -4.56 -7.23 5.76
N TYR A 71 -5.57 -8.09 5.88
CA TYR A 71 -6.97 -7.67 5.87
C TYR A 71 -7.27 -6.62 6.96
N PHE A 72 -6.89 -6.91 8.22
CA PHE A 72 -7.12 -5.96 9.32
C PHE A 72 -6.24 -4.71 9.20
N PHE A 73 -4.98 -4.86 8.78
CA PHE A 73 -4.06 -3.74 8.59
C PHE A 73 -4.58 -2.77 7.54
N ASP A 74 -5.04 -3.30 6.41
CA ASP A 74 -5.63 -2.53 5.34
C ASP A 74 -6.91 -1.81 5.79
N GLY A 75 -7.77 -2.48 6.56
CA GLY A 75 -8.96 -1.85 7.14
C GLY A 75 -8.61 -0.64 8.03
N GLN A 76 -7.54 -0.74 8.80
CA GLN A 76 -7.12 0.32 9.73
C GLN A 76 -6.38 1.48 9.04
N TYR A 77 -5.40 1.18 8.17
CA TYR A 77 -4.45 2.18 7.65
C TYR A 77 -4.64 2.49 6.17
N ILE A 78 -5.40 1.66 5.44
CA ILE A 78 -5.74 1.83 4.03
C ILE A 78 -7.26 1.81 3.90
N SER A 79 -7.91 2.63 4.73
CA SER A 79 -9.37 2.68 4.85
C SER A 79 -10.04 2.94 3.50
N PHE A 80 -11.30 2.51 3.37
CA PHE A 80 -12.10 2.73 2.16
C PHE A 80 -12.08 4.20 1.72
N VAL A 81 -12.28 5.13 2.65
CA VAL A 81 -12.22 6.58 2.38
C VAL A 81 -10.84 7.00 1.86
N GLY A 82 -9.77 6.45 2.43
CA GLY A 82 -8.41 6.68 1.95
C GLY A 82 -8.19 6.17 0.52
N ARG A 83 -8.67 4.97 0.20
CA ARG A 83 -8.62 4.41 -1.16
C ARG A 83 -9.41 5.26 -2.14
N THR A 84 -10.68 5.54 -1.85
CA THR A 84 -11.55 6.37 -2.70
C THR A 84 -10.96 7.75 -2.94
N ARG A 85 -10.31 8.35 -1.95
CA ARG A 85 -9.61 9.63 -2.14
C ARG A 85 -8.45 9.52 -3.14
N LYS A 86 -7.65 8.46 -3.07
CA LYS A 86 -6.53 8.23 -3.99
C LYS A 86 -7.02 7.86 -5.41
N GLU A 87 -8.11 7.11 -5.52
CA GLU A 87 -8.81 6.83 -6.79
C GLU A 87 -9.32 8.13 -7.44
N LEU A 88 -9.92 9.01 -6.64
CA LEU A 88 -10.36 10.32 -7.13
C LEU A 88 -9.18 11.20 -7.55
N GLU A 89 -8.07 11.13 -6.83
CA GLU A 89 -6.83 11.82 -7.21
C GLU A 89 -6.31 11.30 -8.56
N LEU A 90 -6.30 9.98 -8.76
CA LEU A 90 -5.89 9.37 -10.03
C LEU A 90 -6.77 9.81 -11.20
N SER A 91 -8.10 9.77 -11.03
CA SER A 91 -9.04 10.13 -12.10
C SER A 91 -8.95 11.61 -12.52
N ARG A 92 -8.41 12.46 -11.65
CA ARG A 92 -8.17 13.89 -11.92
C ARG A 92 -6.71 14.20 -12.27
N LEU A 93 -5.83 13.19 -12.26
CA LEU A 93 -4.41 13.39 -12.50
C LEU A 93 -4.19 13.76 -13.97
N THR A 94 -3.59 14.92 -14.19
CA THR A 94 -3.07 15.34 -15.49
C THR A 94 -1.58 15.62 -15.36
N GLN A 95 -0.85 15.58 -16.47
CA GLN A 95 0.57 15.90 -16.47
C GLN A 95 0.81 17.32 -15.92
N GLY A 96 -0.09 18.28 -16.17
CA GLY A 96 0.03 19.65 -15.69
C GLY A 96 1.41 20.21 -16.01
N ASP A 97 2.09 20.80 -15.04
CA ASP A 97 3.46 21.32 -15.17
C ASP A 97 4.57 20.26 -14.97
N MET A 98 4.21 19.01 -14.65
CA MET A 98 5.18 17.95 -14.40
C MET A 98 5.91 17.52 -15.68
N SER A 99 7.14 17.05 -15.51
CA SER A 99 7.80 16.26 -16.55
C SER A 99 7.03 14.96 -16.79
N VAL A 100 7.16 14.37 -17.98
CA VAL A 100 6.54 13.08 -18.30
C VAL A 100 6.96 12.00 -17.29
N ALA A 101 8.23 12.00 -16.87
CA ALA A 101 8.74 11.10 -15.84
C ALA A 101 8.07 11.33 -14.48
N GLY A 102 7.90 12.59 -14.06
CA GLY A 102 7.21 12.94 -12.81
C GLY A 102 5.74 12.52 -12.84
N PHE A 103 5.03 12.79 -13.94
CA PHE A 103 3.65 12.36 -14.13
C PHE A 103 3.53 10.84 -14.10
N LYS A 104 4.41 10.11 -14.79
CA LYS A 104 4.47 8.64 -14.74
C LYS A 104 4.68 8.11 -13.32
N SER A 105 5.60 8.70 -12.56
CA SER A 105 5.83 8.29 -11.17
C SER A 105 4.57 8.47 -10.32
N ARG A 106 3.88 9.61 -10.44
CA ARG A 106 2.66 9.90 -9.67
C ARG A 106 1.48 9.02 -10.11
N PHE A 107 1.37 8.75 -11.41
CA PHE A 107 0.36 7.86 -11.96
C PHE A 107 0.51 6.45 -11.40
N MET A 108 1.73 5.88 -11.45
CA MET A 108 2.00 4.53 -10.92
C MET A 108 1.72 4.45 -9.42
N GLU A 109 2.13 5.46 -8.64
CA GLU A 109 1.89 5.56 -7.19
C GLU A 109 0.40 5.50 -6.83
N LEU A 110 -0.45 6.20 -7.59
CA LEU A 110 -1.89 6.25 -7.36
C LEU A 110 -2.63 5.01 -7.89
N LEU A 111 -2.11 4.38 -8.94
CA LEU A 111 -2.67 3.16 -9.53
C LEU A 111 -2.76 2.00 -8.53
N HIS A 112 -1.86 1.95 -7.55
CA HIS A 112 -1.88 0.93 -6.49
C HIS A 112 -3.15 0.98 -5.60
N PHE A 113 -3.85 2.12 -5.53
CA PHE A 113 -5.01 2.28 -4.65
C PHE A 113 -6.34 1.84 -5.25
N THR A 114 -6.40 1.63 -6.57
CA THR A 114 -7.67 1.41 -7.26
C THR A 114 -8.26 0.03 -7.05
N GLY A 115 -7.54 -0.89 -6.39
CA GLY A 115 -8.01 -2.22 -5.98
C GLY A 115 -8.51 -3.12 -7.12
N MET A 116 -8.53 -2.63 -8.37
CA MET A 116 -9.24 -3.24 -9.48
C MET A 116 -8.52 -2.98 -10.81
N TRP A 117 -8.05 -4.07 -11.40
CA TRP A 117 -8.42 -4.52 -12.75
C TRP A 117 -8.59 -3.47 -13.84
N GLN A 118 -7.64 -2.55 -13.97
CA GLN A 118 -7.44 -1.95 -15.28
C GLN A 118 -6.51 -2.88 -16.04
N THR A 119 -7.01 -3.46 -17.14
CA THR A 119 -6.14 -4.10 -18.13
C THR A 119 -5.01 -3.13 -18.47
N GLY A 120 -3.84 -3.63 -18.86
CA GLY A 120 -2.74 -2.76 -19.28
C GLY A 120 -3.18 -1.71 -20.32
N GLU A 121 -4.17 -2.04 -21.13
CA GLU A 121 -4.84 -1.13 -22.08
C GLU A 121 -5.61 0.00 -21.40
N CYS A 122 -6.44 -0.28 -20.40
CA CYS A 122 -7.18 0.75 -19.66
C CYS A 122 -6.23 1.70 -18.92
N GLN A 123 -5.15 1.15 -18.33
CA GLN A 123 -4.10 1.94 -17.70
C GLN A 123 -3.38 2.84 -18.71
N ALA A 124 -3.04 2.30 -19.89
CA ALA A 124 -2.41 3.06 -20.97
C ALA A 124 -3.33 4.19 -21.47
N GLN A 125 -4.63 3.92 -21.66
CA GLN A 125 -5.61 4.93 -22.05
C GLN A 125 -5.72 6.05 -21.03
N MET A 126 -5.78 5.72 -19.73
CA MET A 126 -5.80 6.73 -18.67
C MET A 126 -4.50 7.55 -18.63
N PHE A 127 -3.35 6.90 -18.79
CA PHE A 127 -2.08 7.58 -18.86
C PHE A 127 -2.02 8.57 -20.03
N LEU A 128 -2.40 8.15 -21.23
CA LEU A 128 -2.45 8.99 -22.43
C LEU A 128 -3.46 10.14 -22.29
N ALA A 129 -4.63 9.89 -21.69
CA ALA A 129 -5.64 10.91 -21.44
C ALA A 129 -5.13 12.01 -20.48
N GLY A 130 -4.25 11.66 -19.54
CA GLY A 130 -3.63 12.61 -18.61
C GLY A 130 -2.44 13.37 -19.19
N LEU A 131 -1.80 12.91 -20.28
CA LEU A 131 -0.67 13.61 -20.92
C LEU A 131 -1.10 14.95 -21.51
N ARG A 132 -0.14 15.88 -21.67
CA ARG A 132 -0.39 17.14 -22.40
C ARG A 132 -0.72 16.87 -23.87
N PRO A 133 -1.59 17.67 -24.51
CA PRO A 133 -2.02 17.43 -25.90
C PRO A 133 -0.89 17.31 -26.92
N ASN A 134 0.23 17.98 -26.72
CA ASN A 134 1.40 17.95 -27.61
C ASN A 134 2.28 16.70 -27.46
N LEU A 135 1.95 15.81 -26.52
CA LEU A 135 2.67 14.56 -26.24
C LEU A 135 1.77 13.32 -26.38
N ARG A 136 0.52 13.51 -26.82
CA ARG A 136 -0.45 12.43 -27.07
C ARG A 136 -0.29 11.84 -28.46
#